data_AF-A0AAV8WQN8-F1
#
_entry.id   AF-A0AAV8WQN8-F1
#
_cell.length_a   1.000
_cell.length_b   1.000
_cell.length_c   1.000
_cell.angle_alpha   90.00
_cell.angle_beta   90.00
_cell.angle_gamma   90.00
#
_symmetry.space_group_name_H-M   'P 1'
#
loop_
_entity.id
_entity.type
_entity.pdbx_description
1 polymer ?
#
loop_
_entity_poly.entity_id
_entity_poly.type
_entity_poly.pdbx_seq_one_letter_code
_entity_poly.pdbx_strand_id
1 'polypeptide(L)'
;MVEPAADLGMEEAVGWGDDDDLEVDPEEKRAETSADGEGGWDVEDADLEIPDLGPTQTAETTDSYVHLPTQGPSAPLTWTKNSQLAADHVAAGSFESASRLLHDQLGVVHFKPYESLFLNLYSSSRTVSTWQQNIPPSFSYPLRNWKDASPKGSLPTAGVKLNDLVTRLQVCYQLTTGGKFTEAIEKFQSLLLSVTLLVVDNKQEITEAQQLLRICSEYICGLQMETLRKTLPKTTNEEQKRQCEMAAYFTHCRLQPIHQILTLRTALNMFFKLKNYKTAASFAKRLLELGPRPEVAQQARKILQACDSNLTDELQLYYDEHNPFMLCGHSYTPIYRGKAEEKCPLCGTSYLPKYKGCLCNICGVAEIGKDTIGLRISVHQFR
;
A
#
# COMPACT_ATOMS: atom_id res chain seq x y z
N MET A 1 61.11 -1.06 15.81
CA MET A 1 60.95 -2.17 16.79
C MET A 1 59.57 -2.76 16.48
N VAL A 2 59.47 -3.60 15.46
CA VAL A 2 59.62 -5.08 15.48
C VAL A 2 58.36 -5.74 16.06
N GLU A 3 57.46 -6.21 15.18
CA GLU A 3 56.68 -7.45 15.33
C GLU A 3 57.64 -8.68 15.33
N PRO A 4 57.29 -9.95 15.69
CA PRO A 4 55.97 -10.59 15.56
C PRO A 4 55.61 -11.77 16.51
N ALA A 5 54.38 -12.27 16.33
CA ALA A 5 53.88 -13.67 16.17
C ALA A 5 54.11 -14.84 17.17
N ALA A 6 53.02 -15.66 17.19
CA ALA A 6 52.92 -17.13 17.23
C ALA A 6 52.95 -17.85 18.59
N ASP A 7 52.36 -19.03 18.80
CA ASP A 7 51.28 -19.88 18.22
C ASP A 7 51.35 -21.22 19.03
N LEU A 8 50.27 -22.02 19.00
CA LEU A 8 50.17 -23.47 19.28
C LEU A 8 50.22 -24.01 20.71
N GLY A 9 49.23 -24.88 20.99
CA GLY A 9 49.18 -25.82 22.10
C GLY A 9 47.92 -26.70 22.03
N MET A 10 47.91 -27.61 21.06
CA MET A 10 46.91 -28.67 20.81
C MET A 10 47.25 -29.91 21.66
N GLU A 11 46.27 -30.56 22.29
CA GLU A 11 46.40 -31.96 22.76
C GLU A 11 45.20 -32.82 22.29
N GLU A 12 45.60 -33.93 21.69
CA GLU A 12 44.96 -35.17 21.20
C GLU A 12 44.31 -35.99 22.36
N ALA A 13 43.58 -37.12 22.22
CA ALA A 13 43.14 -37.99 21.13
C ALA A 13 42.03 -38.94 21.64
N VAL A 14 41.47 -39.63 20.64
CA VAL A 14 40.49 -40.72 20.54
C VAL A 14 40.77 -41.96 21.41
N GLY A 15 39.70 -42.67 21.83
CA GLY A 15 39.76 -44.07 22.28
C GLY A 15 38.52 -44.85 21.86
N TRP A 16 38.64 -45.65 20.79
CA TRP A 16 37.73 -46.75 20.43
C TRP A 16 38.30 -48.04 21.04
N GLY A 17 37.45 -48.88 21.61
CA GLY A 17 37.79 -50.20 22.13
C GLY A 17 36.63 -51.15 21.86
N ASP A 18 36.92 -52.06 20.93
CA ASP A 18 36.10 -53.15 20.38
C ASP A 18 36.22 -54.41 21.27
N ASP A 19 35.54 -55.46 20.83
CA ASP A 19 35.60 -56.88 21.20
C ASP A 19 34.64 -57.36 22.30
N ASP A 20 34.02 -58.53 22.21
CA ASP A 20 33.58 -59.45 21.14
C ASP A 20 32.84 -60.57 21.91
N ASP A 21 31.92 -61.29 21.28
CA ASP A 21 31.77 -62.75 21.39
C ASP A 21 30.38 -63.25 20.99
N LEU A 22 30.43 -63.87 19.82
CA LEU A 22 29.46 -64.62 19.04
C LEU A 22 29.04 -65.94 19.70
N GLU A 23 27.78 -66.36 19.47
CA GLU A 23 27.49 -67.78 19.20
C GLU A 23 26.44 -67.90 18.08
N VAL A 24 26.84 -68.57 16.99
CA VAL A 24 26.06 -69.04 15.82
C VAL A 24 26.30 -70.56 15.79
N ASP A 25 25.30 -71.44 15.62
CA ASP A 25 24.75 -71.96 14.36
C ASP A 25 24.07 -73.36 14.67
N PRO A 26 23.54 -74.20 13.75
CA PRO A 26 22.80 -74.02 12.49
C PRO A 26 21.49 -74.87 12.33
N GLU A 27 20.74 -74.51 11.26
CA GLU A 27 19.95 -75.33 10.29
C GLU A 27 18.81 -76.30 10.69
N GLU A 28 17.61 -76.09 10.13
CA GLU A 28 17.16 -76.85 8.94
C GLU A 28 15.88 -76.28 8.25
N LYS A 29 15.81 -76.48 6.93
CA LYS A 29 14.86 -75.98 5.91
C LYS A 29 13.44 -76.54 6.02
N ARG A 30 12.41 -75.76 5.59
CA ARG A 30 11.52 -76.11 4.44
C ARG A 30 10.40 -75.10 4.12
N ALA A 31 10.31 -74.81 2.82
CA ALA A 31 9.13 -74.80 1.94
C ALA A 31 7.99 -73.78 2.12
N GLU A 32 7.70 -73.11 1.00
CA GLU A 32 6.50 -72.35 0.68
C GLU A 32 5.19 -73.15 0.88
N THR A 33 4.20 -72.48 1.47
CA THR A 33 2.78 -72.73 1.19
C THR A 33 2.03 -71.41 1.25
N SER A 34 1.48 -71.00 0.11
CA SER A 34 0.40 -70.05 -0.02
C SER A 34 -0.88 -70.60 0.62
N ALA A 35 -1.56 -69.78 1.43
CA ALA A 35 -2.99 -69.93 1.72
C ALA A 35 -3.55 -68.60 2.25
N ASP A 36 -4.67 -68.21 1.65
CA ASP A 36 -5.45 -67.00 1.88
C ASP A 36 -5.95 -66.82 3.32
N GLY A 37 -6.20 -65.55 3.65
CA GLY A 37 -7.30 -65.18 4.55
C GLY A 37 -6.84 -64.68 5.92
N GLU A 38 -6.79 -63.36 6.06
CA GLU A 38 -7.71 -62.63 6.94
C GLU A 38 -7.43 -61.13 6.80
N GLY A 39 -8.48 -60.37 6.47
CA GLY A 39 -8.45 -58.92 6.44
C GLY A 39 -8.16 -58.40 7.84
N GLY A 40 -6.90 -58.05 8.08
CA GLY A 40 -6.48 -57.26 9.24
C GLY A 40 -7.19 -55.92 9.18
N TRP A 41 -7.93 -55.60 10.24
CA TRP A 41 -8.46 -54.26 10.40
C TRP A 41 -7.26 -53.35 10.64
N ASP A 42 -7.01 -52.48 9.67
CA ASP A 42 -6.05 -51.38 9.76
C ASP A 42 -6.53 -50.39 10.83
N VAL A 43 -6.23 -50.72 12.08
CA VAL A 43 -6.29 -49.83 13.25
C VAL A 43 -4.85 -49.47 13.59
N GLU A 44 -4.18 -48.80 12.65
CA GLU A 44 -3.05 -47.92 13.00
C GLU A 44 -3.62 -46.71 13.76
N ASP A 45 -3.38 -46.70 15.07
CA ASP A 45 -3.51 -45.56 15.98
C ASP A 45 -4.81 -44.74 15.86
N ALA A 46 -5.94 -45.42 16.09
CA ALA A 46 -7.12 -44.72 16.59
C ALA A 46 -6.83 -44.23 18.01
N ASP A 47 -6.32 -43.00 18.12
CA ASP A 47 -6.40 -42.19 19.33
C ASP A 47 -7.83 -42.31 19.88
N LEU A 48 -8.01 -43.15 20.91
CA LEU A 48 -9.22 -43.22 21.69
C LEU A 48 -9.38 -41.85 22.34
N GLU A 49 -10.13 -40.95 21.67
CA GLU A 49 -10.60 -39.70 22.26
C GLU A 49 -11.41 -40.08 23.50
N ILE A 50 -10.75 -40.04 24.68
CA ILE A 50 -11.39 -40.26 25.96
C ILE A 50 -12.53 -39.23 26.03
N PRO A 51 -13.80 -39.67 26.06
CA PRO A 51 -14.90 -38.73 26.17
C PRO A 51 -14.70 -37.92 27.43
N ASP A 52 -14.66 -36.58 27.32
CA ASP A 52 -14.64 -35.69 28.46
C ASP A 52 -15.95 -35.86 29.23
N LEU A 53 -15.95 -36.81 30.16
CA LEU A 53 -16.95 -36.98 31.17
C LEU A 53 -16.75 -35.80 32.13
N GLY A 54 -17.35 -34.66 31.76
CA GLY A 54 -17.32 -33.43 32.56
C GLY A 54 -17.65 -33.68 34.04
N PRO A 55 -17.45 -32.69 34.92
CA PRO A 55 -17.33 -32.89 36.37
C PRO A 55 -18.40 -33.83 36.91
N THR A 56 -17.94 -34.92 37.54
CA THR A 56 -18.77 -35.98 38.11
C THR A 56 -19.80 -35.33 39.04
N GLN A 57 -21.09 -35.45 38.71
CA GLN A 57 -22.15 -34.89 39.55
C GLN A 57 -22.16 -35.60 40.91
N THR A 58 -21.53 -34.99 41.91
CA THR A 58 -21.86 -35.28 43.31
C THR A 58 -23.25 -34.70 43.56
N ALA A 59 -24.25 -35.57 43.53
CA ALA A 59 -25.59 -35.24 43.97
C ALA A 59 -25.54 -34.88 45.46
N GLU A 60 -25.96 -33.65 45.79
CA GLU A 60 -26.84 -33.28 46.91
C GLU A 60 -26.57 -31.85 47.40
N THR A 61 -27.30 -30.89 46.82
CA THR A 61 -27.86 -29.75 47.57
C THR A 61 -29.07 -29.25 46.78
N THR A 62 -30.25 -29.25 47.40
CA THR A 62 -31.51 -28.69 46.88
C THR A 62 -31.50 -27.16 46.92
N ASP A 63 -30.53 -26.56 46.25
CA ASP A 63 -30.63 -25.19 45.77
C ASP A 63 -30.71 -25.28 44.25
N SER A 64 -31.79 -24.76 43.67
CA SER A 64 -32.03 -24.71 42.23
C SER A 64 -31.04 -23.74 41.57
N TYR A 65 -29.76 -24.09 41.58
CA TYR A 65 -28.69 -23.26 41.06
C TYR A 65 -28.69 -23.35 39.53
N VAL A 66 -29.12 -22.27 38.88
CA VAL A 66 -29.11 -22.15 37.42
C VAL A 66 -27.75 -21.61 36.99
N HIS A 67 -26.95 -22.44 36.33
CA HIS A 67 -25.71 -22.00 35.69
C HIS A 67 -26.03 -21.18 34.43
N LEU A 68 -25.62 -19.91 34.41
CA LEU A 68 -25.68 -19.09 33.20
C LEU A 68 -24.48 -19.42 32.29
N PRO A 69 -24.70 -19.63 30.97
CA PRO A 69 -23.60 -19.91 30.06
C PRO A 69 -22.68 -18.69 29.93
N THR A 70 -21.38 -18.94 29.78
CA THR A 70 -20.40 -17.89 29.53
C THR A 70 -20.55 -17.34 28.11
N GLN A 71 -20.24 -16.06 27.93
CA GLN A 71 -20.29 -15.44 26.61
C GLN A 71 -19.18 -16.00 25.72
N GLY A 72 -19.56 -16.49 24.53
CA GLY A 72 -18.62 -16.88 23.50
C GLY A 72 -17.86 -15.69 22.89
N PRO A 73 -16.78 -15.93 22.13
CA PRO A 73 -16.05 -14.88 21.46
C PRO A 73 -16.95 -14.15 20.44
N SER A 74 -16.89 -12.82 20.43
CA SER A 74 -17.63 -12.02 19.45
C SER A 74 -16.98 -12.11 18.05
N ALA A 75 -17.80 -12.02 16.99
CA ALA A 75 -17.28 -12.05 15.63
C ALA A 75 -16.22 -10.96 15.35
N PRO A 76 -16.39 -9.69 15.78
CA PRO A 76 -15.34 -8.68 15.65
C PRO A 76 -14.02 -9.04 16.31
N LEU A 77 -14.05 -9.66 17.50
CA LEU A 77 -12.84 -10.11 18.19
C LEU A 77 -12.15 -11.21 17.39
N THR A 78 -12.89 -12.17 16.85
CA THR A 78 -12.35 -13.22 15.98
C THR A 78 -11.67 -12.65 14.73
N TRP A 79 -12.27 -11.62 14.10
CA TRP A 79 -11.68 -10.97 12.93
C TRP A 79 -10.32 -10.33 13.22
N THR A 80 -10.20 -9.63 14.35
CA THR A 80 -8.93 -8.99 14.74
C THR A 80 -7.81 -9.99 15.03
N LYS A 81 -8.15 -11.23 15.43
CA LYS A 81 -7.18 -12.32 15.65
C LYS A 81 -6.73 -12.97 14.34
N ASN A 82 -7.65 -13.07 13.38
CA ASN A 82 -7.41 -13.81 12.12
C ASN A 82 -6.84 -12.95 10.99
N SER A 83 -6.85 -11.63 11.14
CA SER A 83 -6.42 -10.73 10.08
C SER A 83 -5.39 -9.72 10.56
N GLN A 84 -4.44 -9.42 9.68
CA GLN A 84 -3.44 -8.35 9.82
C GLN A 84 -3.72 -7.18 8.84
N LEU A 85 -4.91 -7.16 8.25
CA LEU A 85 -5.36 -6.10 7.34
C LEU A 85 -6.06 -4.99 8.14
N ALA A 86 -5.62 -3.74 7.97
CA ALA A 86 -6.21 -2.61 8.67
C ALA A 86 -7.72 -2.49 8.44
N ALA A 87 -8.19 -2.77 7.22
CA ALA A 87 -9.61 -2.76 6.85
C ALA A 87 -10.47 -3.67 7.73
N ASP A 88 -9.97 -4.86 8.07
CA ASP A 88 -10.70 -5.84 8.88
C ASP A 88 -10.80 -5.40 10.34
N HIS A 89 -9.75 -4.76 10.87
CA HIS A 89 -9.74 -4.19 12.22
C HIS A 89 -10.69 -2.98 12.32
N VAL A 90 -10.78 -2.16 11.28
CA VAL A 90 -11.77 -1.09 11.18
C VAL A 90 -13.19 -1.65 11.14
N ALA A 91 -13.45 -2.68 10.32
CA ALA A 91 -14.74 -3.35 10.27
C ALA A 91 -15.14 -3.96 11.61
N ALA A 92 -14.16 -4.46 12.39
CA ALA A 92 -14.36 -4.94 13.75
C ALA A 92 -14.62 -3.83 14.79
N GLY A 93 -14.45 -2.55 14.43
CA GLY A 93 -14.53 -1.42 15.37
C GLY A 93 -13.30 -1.27 16.25
N SER A 94 -12.23 -2.02 16.01
CA SER A 94 -10.95 -1.94 16.73
C SER A 94 -10.05 -0.88 16.08
N PHE A 95 -10.45 0.39 16.17
CA PHE A 95 -9.76 1.49 15.50
C PHE A 95 -8.33 1.70 16.00
N GLU A 96 -8.06 1.41 17.27
CA GLU A 96 -6.71 1.48 17.80
C GLU A 96 -5.79 0.45 17.13
N SER A 97 -6.24 -0.80 17.02
CA SER A 97 -5.47 -1.86 16.38
C SER A 97 -5.28 -1.59 14.88
N ALA A 98 -6.34 -1.12 14.19
CA ALA A 98 -6.23 -0.67 12.80
C ALA A 98 -5.20 0.46 12.62
N SER A 99 -5.16 1.41 13.56
CA SER A 99 -4.23 2.53 13.51
C SER A 99 -2.79 2.08 13.72
N ARG A 100 -2.54 1.14 14.65
CA ARG A 100 -1.21 0.53 14.81
C ARG A 100 -0.76 -0.18 13.53
N LEU A 101 -1.63 -0.97 12.89
CA LEU A 101 -1.31 -1.61 11.61
C LEU A 101 -0.94 -0.59 10.53
N LEU A 102 -1.73 0.48 10.35
CA LEU A 102 -1.42 1.53 9.37
C LEU A 102 -0.14 2.31 9.72
N HIS A 103 0.15 2.48 11.01
CA HIS A 103 1.39 3.10 11.47
C HIS A 103 2.61 2.25 11.09
N ASP A 104 2.59 0.96 11.39
CA ASP A 104 3.72 0.05 11.18
C ASP A 104 3.90 -0.33 9.69
N GLN A 105 2.80 -0.45 8.94
CA GLN A 105 2.82 -0.83 7.53
C GLN A 105 3.09 0.35 6.60
N LEU A 106 2.56 1.54 6.92
CA LEU A 106 2.51 2.67 5.99
C LEU A 106 3.00 3.99 6.60
N GLY A 107 3.45 3.98 7.85
CA GLY A 107 4.03 5.17 8.49
C GLY A 107 2.99 6.24 8.83
N VAL A 108 1.71 5.87 8.96
CA VAL A 108 0.64 6.82 9.27
C VAL A 108 0.79 7.35 10.70
N VAL A 109 0.86 8.67 10.83
CA VAL A 109 0.98 9.38 12.13
C VAL A 109 -0.17 10.35 12.37
N HIS A 110 -0.82 10.84 11.31
CA HIS A 110 -1.95 11.76 11.39
C HIS A 110 -3.23 11.09 10.87
N PHE A 111 -4.08 10.63 11.80
CA PHE A 111 -5.26 9.82 11.51
C PHE A 111 -6.56 10.62 11.28
N LYS A 112 -6.57 11.94 11.49
CA LYS A 112 -7.79 12.75 11.30
C LYS A 112 -8.43 12.57 9.91
N PRO A 113 -7.67 12.50 8.80
CA PRO A 113 -8.25 12.27 7.47
C PRO A 113 -8.88 10.87 7.27
N TYR A 114 -8.58 9.90 8.14
CA TYR A 114 -9.18 8.56 8.10
C TYR A 114 -10.54 8.47 8.79
N GLU A 115 -10.94 9.46 9.60
CA GLU A 115 -12.13 9.39 10.45
C GLU A 115 -13.39 9.01 9.67
N SER A 116 -13.70 9.72 8.58
CA SER A 116 -14.86 9.42 7.75
C SER A 116 -14.75 8.06 7.07
N LEU A 117 -13.55 7.65 6.66
CA LEU A 117 -13.33 6.34 6.04
C LEU A 117 -13.56 5.20 7.04
N PHE A 118 -13.06 5.37 8.27
CA PHE A 118 -13.19 4.40 9.34
C PHE A 118 -14.64 4.24 9.77
N LEU A 119 -15.34 5.35 9.99
CA LEU A 119 -16.75 5.34 10.38
C LEU A 119 -17.62 4.71 9.29
N ASN A 120 -17.37 5.05 8.02
CA ASN A 120 -18.11 4.47 6.89
C ASN A 120 -17.90 2.95 6.82
N LEU A 121 -16.65 2.47 6.90
CA LEU A 121 -16.33 1.05 6.85
C LEU A 121 -16.86 0.27 8.07
N TYR A 122 -16.80 0.87 9.26
CA TYR A 122 -17.38 0.27 10.46
C TYR A 122 -18.92 0.21 10.39
N SER A 123 -19.57 1.24 9.87
CA SER A 123 -21.03 1.27 9.75
C SER A 123 -21.57 0.24 8.76
N SER A 124 -20.79 -0.13 7.74
CA SER A 124 -21.17 -1.14 6.74
C SER A 124 -20.77 -2.58 7.10
N SER A 125 -20.15 -2.78 8.27
CA SER A 125 -19.61 -4.09 8.69
C SER A 125 -20.64 -5.11 9.16
N ARG A 126 -21.85 -4.67 9.53
CA ARG A 126 -22.88 -5.49 10.17
C ARG A 126 -24.28 -5.14 9.68
N THR A 127 -25.15 -6.12 9.66
CA THR A 127 -26.58 -5.94 9.43
C THR A 127 -27.34 -6.06 10.75
N VAL A 128 -28.54 -5.48 10.80
CA VAL A 128 -29.37 -5.43 11.99
C VAL A 128 -30.68 -6.13 11.69
N SER A 129 -31.05 -7.10 12.52
CA SER A 129 -32.32 -7.83 12.41
C SER A 129 -33.07 -7.82 13.75
N THR A 130 -34.39 -7.84 13.68
CA THR A 130 -35.27 -7.96 14.85
C THR A 130 -36.09 -9.23 14.67
N TRP A 131 -36.18 -10.03 15.74
CA TRP A 131 -36.86 -11.33 15.71
C TRP A 131 -38.15 -11.30 16.53
N GLN A 132 -38.21 -10.43 17.54
CA GLN A 132 -39.35 -10.29 18.45
C GLN A 132 -39.55 -8.82 18.84
N GLN A 133 -40.80 -8.41 19.03
CA GLN A 133 -41.14 -7.07 19.49
C GLN A 133 -40.63 -6.84 20.92
N ASN A 134 -40.21 -5.61 21.23
CA ASN A 134 -39.72 -5.19 22.55
C ASN A 134 -38.44 -5.88 23.03
N ILE A 135 -37.67 -6.53 22.15
CA ILE A 135 -36.33 -7.07 22.43
C ILE A 135 -35.30 -6.26 21.63
N PRO A 136 -34.10 -5.96 22.19
CA PRO A 136 -33.03 -5.32 21.44
C PRO A 136 -32.72 -6.05 20.11
N PRO A 137 -32.42 -5.31 19.04
CA PRO A 137 -32.07 -5.92 17.76
C PRO A 137 -30.78 -6.74 17.87
N SER A 138 -30.67 -7.77 17.05
CA SER A 138 -29.44 -8.55 16.92
C SER A 138 -28.60 -8.05 15.76
N PHE A 139 -27.28 -8.14 15.93
CA PHE A 139 -26.32 -7.87 14.88
C PHE A 139 -25.94 -9.16 14.16
N SER A 140 -25.97 -9.11 12.84
CA SER A 140 -25.46 -10.17 11.96
C SER A 140 -24.22 -9.67 11.24
N TYR A 141 -23.21 -10.54 11.12
CA TYR A 141 -21.88 -10.17 10.64
C TYR A 141 -21.57 -10.91 9.34
N PRO A 142 -21.81 -10.31 8.17
CA PRO A 142 -21.56 -10.94 6.88
C PRO A 142 -20.06 -11.19 6.67
N LEU A 143 -19.73 -12.35 6.10
CA LEU A 143 -18.35 -12.81 5.93
C LEU A 143 -17.99 -12.91 4.45
N ARG A 144 -16.75 -12.53 4.10
CA ARG A 144 -16.23 -12.75 2.73
C ARG A 144 -15.96 -14.23 2.45
N ASN A 145 -15.60 -14.99 3.48
CA ASN A 145 -15.32 -16.42 3.41
C ASN A 145 -16.47 -17.28 3.94
N TRP A 146 -17.73 -16.81 3.84
CA TRP A 146 -18.90 -17.45 4.46
C TRP A 146 -19.12 -18.94 4.09
N LYS A 147 -18.62 -19.40 2.94
CA LYS A 147 -18.76 -20.80 2.51
C LYS A 147 -17.88 -21.76 3.32
N ASP A 148 -16.68 -21.32 3.67
CA ASP A 148 -15.65 -22.14 4.30
C ASP A 148 -15.34 -21.68 5.75
N ALA A 149 -16.01 -20.62 6.21
CA ALA A 149 -15.78 -20.03 7.52
C ALA A 149 -16.28 -20.95 8.64
N SER A 150 -15.35 -21.47 9.44
CA SER A 150 -15.65 -21.97 10.77
C SER A 150 -15.85 -20.78 11.75
N PRO A 151 -16.48 -20.99 12.92
CA PRO A 151 -16.59 -19.96 13.97
C PRO A 151 -15.24 -19.37 14.40
N LYS A 152 -14.14 -20.12 14.22
CA LYS A 152 -12.77 -19.68 14.52
C LYS A 152 -12.06 -19.03 13.34
N GLY A 153 -12.50 -19.28 12.09
CA GLY A 153 -11.85 -18.81 10.86
C GLY A 153 -12.55 -17.67 10.12
N SER A 154 -13.55 -17.03 10.74
CA SER A 154 -14.36 -15.99 10.08
C SER A 154 -13.56 -14.73 9.74
N LEU A 155 -13.87 -14.10 8.59
CA LEU A 155 -13.31 -12.82 8.14
C LEU A 155 -14.43 -11.90 7.58
N PRO A 156 -14.38 -10.58 7.85
CA PRO A 156 -15.46 -9.67 7.47
C PRO A 156 -15.59 -9.49 5.96
N THR A 157 -16.77 -9.11 5.49
CA THR A 157 -16.96 -8.70 4.09
C THR A 157 -16.11 -7.46 3.75
N ALA A 158 -15.53 -7.44 2.55
CA ALA A 158 -14.80 -6.28 2.05
C ALA A 158 -15.76 -5.12 1.72
N GLY A 159 -15.59 -3.97 2.39
CA GLY A 159 -16.47 -2.81 2.22
C GLY A 159 -16.17 -1.94 0.99
N VAL A 160 -14.98 -2.08 0.39
CA VAL A 160 -14.53 -1.30 -0.76
C VAL A 160 -13.81 -2.21 -1.74
N LYS A 161 -14.20 -2.17 -3.02
CA LYS A 161 -13.51 -2.93 -4.08
C LYS A 161 -12.60 -2.03 -4.90
N LEU A 162 -11.57 -2.62 -5.51
CA LEU A 162 -10.63 -1.89 -6.37
C LEU A 162 -11.35 -1.19 -7.53
N ASN A 163 -12.33 -1.86 -8.16
CA ASN A 163 -13.13 -1.28 -9.25
C ASN A 163 -13.87 0.01 -8.84
N ASP A 164 -14.38 0.08 -7.60
CA ASP A 164 -15.04 1.29 -7.10
C ASP A 164 -14.07 2.47 -7.06
N LEU A 165 -12.81 2.21 -6.69
CA LEU A 165 -11.76 3.22 -6.65
C LEU A 165 -11.35 3.66 -8.07
N VAL A 166 -11.29 2.73 -9.03
CA VAL A 166 -11.05 3.05 -10.44
C VAL A 166 -12.18 3.93 -11.01
N THR A 167 -13.43 3.71 -10.63
CA THR A 167 -14.54 4.61 -11.02
C THR A 167 -14.38 6.01 -10.40
N ARG A 168 -14.03 6.10 -9.12
CA ARG A 168 -13.75 7.40 -8.45
C ARG A 168 -12.58 8.15 -9.08
N LEU A 169 -11.58 7.44 -9.60
CA LEU A 169 -10.45 8.03 -10.31
C LEU A 169 -10.89 8.83 -11.55
N GLN A 170 -11.93 8.36 -12.27
CA GLN A 170 -12.46 9.09 -13.43
C GLN A 170 -13.04 10.45 -13.05
N VAL A 171 -13.69 10.55 -11.89
CA VAL A 171 -14.18 11.84 -11.36
C VAL A 171 -13.01 12.79 -11.09
N CYS A 172 -11.90 12.27 -10.55
CA CYS A 172 -10.70 13.07 -10.31
C CYS A 172 -10.08 13.60 -11.60
N TYR A 173 -10.10 12.81 -12.68
CA TYR A 173 -9.66 13.25 -14.01
C TYR A 173 -10.58 14.34 -14.59
N GLN A 174 -11.89 14.20 -14.45
CA GLN A 174 -12.85 15.22 -14.89
C GLN A 174 -12.64 16.56 -14.15
N LEU A 175 -12.45 16.51 -12.83
CA LEU A 175 -12.15 17.71 -12.03
C LEU A 175 -10.82 18.37 -12.45
N THR A 176 -9.80 17.55 -12.76
CA THR A 176 -8.51 18.03 -13.26
C THR A 176 -8.65 18.71 -14.62
N THR A 177 -9.37 18.08 -15.56
CA THR A 177 -9.67 18.68 -16.87
C THR A 177 -10.49 19.96 -16.74
N GLY A 178 -11.43 20.01 -15.78
CA GLY A 178 -12.24 21.19 -15.47
C GLY A 178 -11.51 22.30 -14.71
N GLY A 179 -10.22 22.12 -14.36
CA GLY A 179 -9.42 23.12 -13.65
C GLY A 179 -9.77 23.31 -12.17
N LYS A 180 -10.60 22.44 -11.59
CA LYS A 180 -10.97 22.48 -10.16
C LYS A 180 -9.93 21.77 -9.30
N PHE A 181 -8.72 22.32 -9.24
CA PHE A 181 -7.56 21.65 -8.65
C PHE A 181 -7.69 21.35 -7.16
N THR A 182 -8.24 22.26 -6.36
CA THR A 182 -8.45 22.03 -4.92
C THR A 182 -9.36 20.84 -4.66
N GLU A 183 -10.51 20.78 -5.33
CA GLU A 183 -11.46 19.66 -5.23
C GLU A 183 -10.84 18.36 -5.75
N ALA A 184 -10.08 18.42 -6.85
CA ALA A 184 -9.37 17.26 -7.39
C ALA A 184 -8.35 16.71 -6.38
N ILE A 185 -7.56 17.57 -5.74
CA ILE A 185 -6.56 17.17 -4.72
C ILE A 185 -7.24 16.45 -3.56
N GLU A 186 -8.33 17.00 -3.02
CA GLU A 186 -9.09 16.38 -1.92
C GLU A 186 -9.62 15.00 -2.31
N LYS A 187 -10.17 14.85 -3.53
CA LYS A 187 -10.67 13.57 -4.03
C LYS A 187 -9.54 12.57 -4.27
N PHE A 188 -8.40 12.98 -4.82
CA PHE A 188 -7.22 12.12 -4.97
C PHE A 188 -6.66 11.69 -3.60
N GLN A 189 -6.62 12.56 -2.61
CA GLN A 189 -6.19 12.21 -1.25
C GLN A 189 -7.15 11.20 -0.62
N SER A 190 -8.46 11.44 -0.68
CA SER A 190 -9.46 10.49 -0.20
C SER A 190 -9.35 9.12 -0.91
N LEU A 191 -9.09 9.13 -2.21
CA LEU A 191 -8.87 7.93 -3.01
C LEU A 191 -7.62 7.18 -2.55
N LEU A 192 -6.50 7.88 -2.37
CA LEU A 192 -5.23 7.34 -1.89
C LEU A 192 -5.38 6.65 -0.53
N LEU A 193 -6.07 7.29 0.43
CA LEU A 193 -6.33 6.69 1.74
C LEU A 193 -7.28 5.49 1.64
N SER A 194 -8.27 5.53 0.74
CA SER A 194 -9.19 4.39 0.51
C SER A 194 -8.45 3.15 0.00
N VAL A 195 -7.37 3.31 -0.78
CA VAL A 195 -6.55 2.18 -1.25
C VAL A 195 -5.92 1.42 -0.08
N THR A 196 -5.55 2.11 1.00
CA THR A 196 -4.96 1.47 2.20
C THR A 196 -5.95 0.59 2.98
N LEU A 197 -7.24 0.69 2.66
CA LEU A 197 -8.32 -0.06 3.29
C LEU A 197 -8.95 -1.09 2.35
N LEU A 198 -8.27 -1.42 1.25
CA LEU A 198 -8.71 -2.51 0.36
C LEU A 198 -8.42 -3.88 0.97
N VAL A 199 -9.24 -4.85 0.57
CA VAL A 199 -8.98 -6.28 0.73
C VAL A 199 -9.03 -6.88 -0.66
N VAL A 200 -7.90 -7.39 -1.15
CA VAL A 200 -7.75 -7.91 -2.51
C VAL A 200 -7.31 -9.38 -2.51
N ASP A 201 -7.74 -10.12 -3.54
CA ASP A 201 -7.63 -11.58 -3.55
C ASP A 201 -6.38 -12.07 -4.29
N ASN A 202 -5.80 -11.27 -5.19
CA ASN A 202 -4.70 -11.74 -6.05
C ASN A 202 -3.55 -10.74 -6.15
N LYS A 203 -2.37 -11.25 -6.56
CA LYS A 203 -1.14 -10.43 -6.70
C LYS A 203 -1.26 -9.35 -7.78
N GLN A 204 -2.10 -9.56 -8.78
CA GLN A 204 -2.33 -8.58 -9.83
C GLN A 204 -3.06 -7.34 -9.28
N GLU A 205 -4.14 -7.53 -8.52
CA GLU A 205 -4.87 -6.46 -7.85
C GLU A 205 -4.00 -5.69 -6.85
N ILE A 206 -3.05 -6.36 -6.17
CA ILE A 206 -2.06 -5.67 -5.33
C ILE A 206 -1.21 -4.71 -6.18
N THR A 207 -0.77 -5.17 -7.35
CA THR A 207 0.04 -4.35 -8.27
C THR A 207 -0.77 -3.18 -8.81
N GLU A 208 -2.03 -3.41 -9.18
CA GLU A 208 -2.95 -2.37 -9.65
C GLU A 208 -3.25 -1.33 -8.55
N ALA A 209 -3.46 -1.77 -7.31
CA ALA A 209 -3.63 -0.88 -6.16
C ALA A 209 -2.38 -0.02 -5.90
N GLN A 210 -1.18 -0.59 -6.01
CA GLN A 210 0.07 0.17 -5.90
C GLN A 210 0.25 1.17 -7.05
N GLN A 211 -0.14 0.80 -8.27
CA GLN A 211 -0.16 1.73 -9.40
C GLN A 211 -1.15 2.87 -9.15
N LEU A 212 -2.32 2.59 -8.59
CA LEU A 212 -3.32 3.59 -8.23
C LEU A 212 -2.79 4.58 -7.19
N LEU A 213 -2.06 4.12 -6.16
CA LEU A 213 -1.38 4.99 -5.21
C LEU A 213 -0.39 5.93 -5.89
N ARG A 214 0.43 5.39 -6.81
CA ARG A 214 1.40 6.18 -7.58
C ARG A 214 0.70 7.24 -8.42
N ILE A 215 -0.36 6.87 -9.15
CA ILE A 215 -1.17 7.81 -9.94
C ILE A 215 -1.69 8.93 -9.03
N CYS A 216 -2.32 8.60 -7.90
CA CYS A 216 -2.84 9.62 -6.99
C CYS A 216 -1.73 10.55 -6.49
N SER A 217 -0.56 10.01 -6.13
CA SER A 217 0.58 10.81 -5.63
C SER A 217 1.14 11.77 -6.68
N GLU A 218 1.26 11.34 -7.94
CA GLU A 218 1.75 12.14 -9.06
C GLU A 218 0.79 13.30 -9.36
N TYR A 219 -0.51 13.03 -9.38
CA TYR A 219 -1.53 14.05 -9.57
C TYR A 219 -1.58 15.03 -8.41
N ILE A 220 -1.58 14.58 -7.16
CA ILE A 220 -1.60 15.47 -6.00
C ILE A 220 -0.37 16.38 -6.01
N CYS A 221 0.83 15.82 -6.19
CA CYS A 221 2.08 16.59 -6.22
C CYS A 221 2.07 17.64 -7.33
N GLY A 222 1.71 17.24 -8.55
CA GLY A 222 1.65 18.16 -9.68
C GLY A 222 0.59 19.26 -9.52
N LEU A 223 -0.61 18.91 -9.04
CA LEU A 223 -1.70 19.88 -8.84
C LEU A 223 -1.46 20.83 -7.67
N GLN A 224 -0.87 20.35 -6.57
CA GLN A 224 -0.46 21.23 -5.46
C GLN A 224 0.63 22.20 -5.90
N MET A 225 1.62 21.71 -6.66
CA MET A 225 2.67 22.56 -7.23
C MET A 225 2.10 23.64 -8.16
N GLU A 226 1.22 23.26 -9.09
CA GLU A 226 0.59 24.20 -10.02
C GLU A 226 -0.31 25.22 -9.29
N THR A 227 -0.99 24.79 -8.24
CA THR A 227 -1.79 25.68 -7.39
C THR A 227 -0.90 26.70 -6.69
N LEU A 228 0.23 26.27 -6.10
CA LEU A 228 1.22 27.18 -5.50
C LEU A 228 1.84 28.11 -6.54
N ARG A 229 2.20 27.61 -7.73
CA ARG A 229 2.77 28.44 -8.80
C ARG A 229 1.84 29.60 -9.19
N LYS A 230 0.52 29.37 -9.17
CA LYS A 230 -0.48 30.40 -9.48
C LYS A 230 -0.60 31.48 -8.39
N THR A 231 -0.23 31.20 -7.14
CA THR A 231 -0.28 32.17 -6.04
C THR A 231 1.01 32.97 -5.89
N LEU A 232 2.12 32.52 -6.48
CA LEU A 232 3.39 33.26 -6.42
C LEU A 232 3.33 34.59 -7.21
N PRO A 233 4.05 35.63 -6.74
CA PRO A 233 4.20 36.89 -7.45
C PRO A 233 4.96 36.71 -8.77
N LYS A 234 4.85 37.70 -9.67
CA LYS A 234 5.42 37.71 -11.04
C LYS A 234 6.21 38.99 -11.34
N THR A 235 6.54 39.74 -10.30
CA THR A 235 7.01 41.13 -10.38
C THR A 235 8.50 41.21 -10.67
N THR A 236 9.31 40.33 -10.08
CA THR A 236 10.75 40.29 -10.31
C THR A 236 11.15 39.18 -11.29
N ASN A 237 12.32 39.35 -11.92
CA ASN A 237 12.87 38.33 -12.83
C ASN A 237 13.08 36.98 -12.12
N GLU A 238 13.51 36.97 -10.85
CA GLU A 238 13.69 35.73 -10.08
C GLU A 238 12.37 35.00 -9.82
N GLU A 239 11.30 35.74 -9.51
CA GLU A 239 9.96 35.19 -9.36
C GLU A 239 9.46 34.58 -10.68
N GLN A 240 9.69 35.26 -11.81
CA GLN A 240 9.33 34.73 -13.13
C GLN A 240 10.12 33.46 -13.49
N LYS A 241 11.41 33.41 -13.15
CA LYS A 241 12.23 32.20 -13.29
C LYS A 241 11.64 31.06 -12.48
N ARG A 242 11.34 31.30 -11.20
CA ARG A 242 10.77 30.28 -10.31
C ARG A 242 9.44 29.74 -10.82
N GLN A 243 8.59 30.60 -11.37
CA GLN A 243 7.34 30.14 -11.99
C GLN A 243 7.56 29.29 -13.23
N CYS A 244 8.52 29.64 -14.08
CA CYS A 244 8.84 28.84 -15.25
C CYS A 244 9.46 27.50 -14.86
N GLU A 245 10.35 27.47 -13.87
CA GLU A 245 10.88 26.23 -13.30
C GLU A 245 9.77 25.29 -12.83
N MET A 246 8.83 25.77 -12.01
CA MET A 246 7.71 24.96 -11.53
C MET A 246 6.83 24.46 -12.68
N ALA A 247 6.59 25.30 -13.70
CA ALA A 247 5.85 24.89 -14.89
C ALA A 247 6.59 23.79 -15.67
N ALA A 248 7.91 23.89 -15.79
CA ALA A 248 8.74 22.88 -16.43
C ALA A 248 8.76 21.56 -15.64
N TYR A 249 8.88 21.61 -14.32
CA TYR A 249 8.79 20.41 -13.48
C TYR A 249 7.45 19.71 -13.65
N PHE A 250 6.35 20.46 -13.82
CA PHE A 250 5.03 19.87 -14.00
C PHE A 250 4.93 19.03 -15.28
N THR A 251 5.71 19.37 -16.31
CA THR A 251 5.77 18.60 -17.57
C THR A 251 6.41 17.21 -17.41
N HIS A 252 7.03 16.92 -16.27
CA HIS A 252 7.63 15.62 -15.96
C HIS A 252 6.79 14.78 -14.99
N CYS A 253 5.69 15.33 -14.44
CA CYS A 253 4.74 14.55 -13.66
C CYS A 253 4.04 13.51 -14.56
N ARG A 254 3.91 12.28 -14.06
CA ARG A 254 3.37 11.15 -14.85
C ARG A 254 1.84 11.18 -14.86
N LEU A 255 1.27 12.11 -15.62
CA LEU A 255 -0.16 12.27 -15.79
C LEU A 255 -0.69 11.49 -17.01
N GLN A 256 -2.01 11.43 -17.18
CA GLN A 256 -2.59 10.96 -18.43
C GLN A 256 -2.25 11.91 -19.59
N PRO A 257 -2.16 11.42 -20.84
CA PRO A 257 -1.77 12.24 -22.00
C PRO A 257 -2.58 13.53 -22.15
N ILE A 258 -3.90 13.49 -21.90
CA ILE A 258 -4.77 14.67 -21.98
C ILE A 258 -4.33 15.78 -21.01
N HIS A 259 -3.91 15.43 -19.79
CA HIS A 259 -3.44 16.38 -18.79
C HIS A 259 -1.98 16.79 -19.07
N GLN A 260 -1.12 15.88 -19.53
CA GLN A 260 0.24 16.22 -19.95
C GLN A 260 0.23 17.28 -21.05
N ILE A 261 -0.67 17.18 -22.04
CA ILE A 261 -0.85 18.20 -23.08
C ILE A 261 -1.16 19.58 -22.46
N LEU A 262 -2.01 19.65 -21.44
CA LEU A 262 -2.36 20.91 -20.77
C LEU A 262 -1.15 21.51 -20.03
N THR A 263 -0.36 20.67 -19.34
CA THR A 263 0.86 21.12 -18.65
C THR A 263 1.92 21.63 -19.63
N LEU A 264 2.19 20.89 -20.70
CA LEU A 264 3.14 21.27 -21.75
C LEU A 264 2.71 22.54 -22.48
N ARG A 265 1.40 22.71 -22.75
CA ARG A 265 0.88 23.93 -23.35
C ARG A 265 1.11 25.15 -22.46
N THR A 266 0.96 24.98 -21.15
CA THR A 266 1.21 26.04 -20.17
C THR A 266 2.70 26.40 -20.11
N ALA A 267 3.57 25.39 -19.99
CA ALA A 267 5.02 25.58 -19.99
C ALA A 267 5.50 26.24 -21.30
N LEU A 268 5.07 25.75 -22.47
CA LEU A 268 5.40 26.32 -23.78
C LEU A 268 5.12 27.83 -23.84
N ASN A 269 3.92 28.25 -23.44
CA ASN A 269 3.54 29.67 -23.47
C ASN A 269 4.36 30.52 -22.49
N MET A 270 4.72 29.99 -21.33
CA MET A 270 5.52 30.71 -20.34
C MET A 270 6.97 30.87 -20.80
N PHE A 271 7.59 29.79 -21.29
CA PHE A 271 8.97 29.81 -21.77
C PHE A 271 9.14 30.66 -23.03
N PHE A 272 8.16 30.65 -23.93
CA PHE A 272 8.17 31.53 -25.10
C PHE A 272 8.12 33.01 -24.72
N LYS A 273 7.31 33.39 -23.72
CA LYS A 273 7.26 34.77 -23.20
C LYS A 273 8.55 35.19 -22.50
N LEU A 274 9.21 34.25 -21.83
CA LEU A 274 10.51 34.45 -21.19
C LEU A 274 11.68 34.43 -22.20
N LYS A 275 11.39 34.28 -23.50
CA LYS A 275 12.39 34.17 -24.58
C LYS A 275 13.40 33.03 -24.37
N ASN A 276 13.00 32.00 -23.62
CA ASN A 276 13.73 30.74 -23.54
C ASN A 276 13.29 29.83 -24.67
N TYR A 277 13.71 30.17 -25.89
CA TYR A 277 13.23 29.55 -27.13
C TYR A 277 13.73 28.13 -27.35
N LYS A 278 14.96 27.81 -26.91
CA LYS A 278 15.52 26.46 -27.04
C LYS A 278 14.71 25.47 -26.19
N THR A 279 14.48 25.81 -24.93
CA THR A 279 13.67 24.96 -24.04
C THR A 279 12.19 24.95 -24.46
N ALA A 280 11.63 26.09 -24.90
CA ALA A 280 10.27 26.15 -25.44
C ALA A 280 10.08 25.24 -26.66
N ALA A 281 11.05 25.18 -27.58
CA ALA A 281 11.00 24.31 -28.75
C ALA A 281 10.89 22.82 -28.36
N SER A 282 11.64 22.39 -27.33
CA SER A 282 11.54 21.04 -26.77
C SER A 282 10.14 20.72 -26.24
N PHE A 283 9.54 21.63 -25.46
CA PHE A 283 8.16 21.47 -25.00
C PHE A 283 7.15 21.39 -26.14
N ALA A 284 7.31 22.18 -27.20
CA ALA A 284 6.44 22.13 -28.38
C ALA A 284 6.53 20.78 -29.10
N LYS A 285 7.74 20.21 -29.25
CA LYS A 285 7.95 18.89 -29.87
C LYS A 285 7.26 17.79 -29.05
N ARG A 286 7.53 17.72 -27.74
CA ARG A 286 6.87 16.76 -26.82
C ARG A 286 5.34 16.91 -26.84
N LEU A 287 4.85 18.15 -26.88
CA LEU A 287 3.41 18.41 -26.97
C LEU A 287 2.80 17.88 -28.26
N LEU A 288 3.50 18.01 -29.40
CA LEU A 288 3.03 17.51 -30.70
C LEU A 288 3.05 15.98 -30.78
N GLU A 289 4.03 15.33 -30.13
CA GLU A 289 4.13 13.87 -30.05
C GLU A 289 2.93 13.24 -29.31
N LEU A 290 2.35 13.94 -28.33
CA LEU A 290 1.17 13.48 -27.59
C LEU A 290 -0.14 13.55 -28.40
N GLY A 291 -0.12 14.07 -29.64
CA GLY A 291 -1.29 14.16 -30.51
C GLY A 291 -2.39 15.07 -29.98
N PRO A 292 -2.14 16.38 -29.79
CA PRO A 292 -3.13 17.32 -29.27
C PRO A 292 -4.20 17.64 -30.32
N ARG A 293 -5.29 18.27 -29.89
CA ARG A 293 -6.35 18.74 -30.82
C ARG A 293 -5.78 19.65 -31.92
N PRO A 294 -6.34 19.64 -33.15
CA PRO A 294 -5.78 20.34 -34.30
C PRO A 294 -5.44 21.82 -34.05
N GLU A 295 -6.31 22.55 -33.34
CA GLU A 295 -6.09 23.97 -32.98
C GLU A 295 -4.83 24.16 -32.12
N VAL A 296 -4.65 23.30 -31.12
CA VAL A 296 -3.49 23.33 -30.23
C VAL A 296 -2.22 22.92 -30.97
N ALA A 297 -2.32 21.92 -31.87
CA ALA A 297 -1.22 21.49 -32.71
C ALA A 297 -0.74 22.60 -33.66
N GLN A 298 -1.66 23.32 -34.31
CA GLN A 298 -1.35 24.45 -35.18
C GLN A 298 -0.67 25.58 -34.40
N GLN A 299 -1.19 25.93 -33.22
CA GLN A 299 -0.58 26.92 -32.34
C GLN A 299 0.85 26.51 -31.94
N ALA A 300 1.05 25.25 -31.54
CA ALA A 300 2.35 24.74 -31.15
C ALA A 300 3.37 24.72 -32.30
N ARG A 301 2.96 24.34 -33.52
CA ARG A 301 3.82 24.40 -34.71
C ARG A 301 4.25 25.83 -35.04
N LYS A 302 3.33 26.80 -34.92
CA LYS A 302 3.64 28.22 -35.15
C LYS A 302 4.67 28.75 -34.13
N ILE A 303 4.49 28.40 -32.85
CA ILE A 303 5.45 28.76 -31.80
C ILE A 303 6.79 28.08 -32.05
N LEU A 304 6.80 26.79 -32.41
CA LEU A 304 8.01 26.04 -32.72
C LEU A 304 8.81 26.68 -33.86
N GLN A 305 8.15 27.07 -34.96
CA GLN A 305 8.79 27.76 -36.07
C GLN A 305 9.42 29.11 -35.65
N ALA A 306 8.75 29.84 -34.75
CA ALA A 306 9.29 31.08 -34.19
C ALA A 306 10.51 30.81 -33.28
N CYS A 307 10.49 29.74 -32.49
CA CYS A 307 11.62 29.32 -31.67
C CYS A 307 12.83 28.87 -32.52
N ASP A 308 12.58 28.15 -33.62
CA ASP A 308 13.64 27.65 -34.51
C ASP A 308 14.42 28.79 -35.19
N SER A 309 13.80 29.97 -35.32
CA SER A 309 14.45 31.17 -35.85
C SER A 309 15.49 31.77 -34.89
N ASN A 310 15.41 31.47 -33.59
CA ASN A 310 16.36 31.91 -32.58
C ASN A 310 16.45 30.90 -31.42
N LEU A 311 17.23 29.82 -31.59
CA LEU A 311 17.39 28.72 -30.64
C LEU A 311 18.33 29.06 -29.47
N THR A 312 18.06 30.16 -28.77
CA THR A 312 18.79 30.59 -27.58
C THR A 312 17.86 30.69 -26.38
N ASP A 313 18.39 30.45 -25.18
CA ASP A 313 17.70 30.70 -23.92
C ASP A 313 18.30 31.93 -23.26
N GLU A 314 17.49 32.94 -22.96
CA GLU A 314 17.93 34.21 -22.36
C GLU A 314 18.27 34.05 -20.86
N LEU A 315 17.53 33.18 -20.17
CA LEU A 315 17.67 32.97 -18.74
C LEU A 315 18.03 31.52 -18.41
N GLN A 316 19.13 31.35 -17.67
CA GLN A 316 19.46 30.08 -17.04
C GLN A 316 18.47 29.78 -15.91
N LEU A 317 17.81 28.63 -16.01
CA LEU A 317 16.87 28.10 -15.01
C LEU A 317 17.46 26.88 -14.31
N TYR A 318 16.96 26.56 -13.13
CA TYR A 318 17.27 25.30 -12.43
C TYR A 318 16.43 24.14 -12.99
N TYR A 319 16.55 23.89 -14.29
CA TYR A 319 15.84 22.84 -14.99
C TYR A 319 16.75 22.23 -16.05
N ASP A 320 16.82 20.90 -16.05
CA ASP A 320 17.54 20.11 -17.03
C ASP A 320 16.59 19.04 -17.55
N GLU A 321 16.30 19.09 -18.85
CA GLU A 321 15.37 18.17 -19.50
C GLU A 321 15.97 16.79 -19.77
N HIS A 322 17.31 16.69 -19.86
CA HIS A 322 18.01 15.46 -20.23
C HIS A 322 18.40 14.62 -19.01
N ASN A 323 18.41 15.24 -17.82
CA ASN A 323 18.77 14.58 -16.57
C ASN A 323 17.53 14.19 -15.77
N PRO A 324 17.22 12.89 -15.62
CA PRO A 324 16.07 12.43 -14.85
C PRO A 324 16.12 12.91 -13.39
N PHE A 325 15.00 13.44 -12.91
CA PHE A 325 14.85 13.89 -11.53
C PHE A 325 13.53 13.43 -10.91
N MET A 326 13.52 13.33 -9.59
CA MET A 326 12.30 13.24 -8.80
C MET A 326 11.96 14.63 -8.24
N LEU A 327 10.69 14.98 -8.16
CA LEU A 327 10.29 16.27 -7.60
C LEU A 327 10.18 16.17 -6.08
N CYS A 328 10.85 17.06 -5.34
CA CYS A 328 10.66 17.14 -3.89
C CYS A 328 9.22 17.61 -3.59
N GLY A 329 8.42 16.76 -2.93
CA GLY A 329 7.01 17.03 -2.66
C GLY A 329 6.73 18.29 -1.82
N HIS A 330 7.71 18.78 -1.05
CA HIS A 330 7.55 19.97 -0.20
C HIS A 330 8.08 21.27 -0.83
N SER A 331 9.35 21.30 -1.23
CA SER A 331 9.97 22.50 -1.82
C SER A 331 9.71 22.68 -3.32
N TYR A 332 9.17 21.66 -4.00
CA TYR A 332 9.01 21.66 -5.47
C TYR A 332 10.31 22.01 -6.19
N THR A 333 11.38 21.33 -5.80
CA THR A 333 12.71 21.42 -6.42
C THR A 333 13.12 20.04 -6.93
N PRO A 334 13.83 19.94 -8.07
CA PRO A 334 14.23 18.67 -8.63
C PRO A 334 15.34 18.03 -7.78
N ILE A 335 15.19 16.74 -7.52
CA ILE A 335 16.16 15.84 -6.91
C ILE A 335 16.71 14.98 -8.04
N TYR A 336 17.85 15.39 -8.59
CA TYR A 336 18.52 14.66 -9.65
C TYR A 336 19.06 13.32 -9.19
N ARG A 337 19.14 12.36 -10.12
CA ARG A 337 19.61 11.00 -9.85
C ARG A 337 20.97 11.00 -9.15
N GLY A 338 21.09 10.18 -8.10
CA GLY A 338 22.31 10.03 -7.30
C GLY A 338 22.40 10.98 -6.09
N LYS A 339 21.49 11.95 -5.95
CA LYS A 339 21.37 12.73 -4.72
C LYS A 339 20.56 11.97 -3.67
N ALA A 340 20.86 12.23 -2.39
CA ALA A 340 20.12 11.68 -1.27
C ALA A 340 18.65 12.13 -1.32
N GLU A 341 17.73 11.19 -1.15
CA GLU A 341 16.29 11.41 -1.08
C GLU A 341 15.68 10.59 0.05
N GLU A 342 14.61 11.11 0.64
CA GLU A 342 13.76 10.42 1.60
C GLU A 342 12.38 10.23 0.97
N LYS A 343 11.72 9.10 1.21
CA LYS A 343 10.41 8.80 0.59
C LYS A 343 9.31 8.74 1.64
N CYS A 344 8.12 9.14 1.24
CA CYS A 344 6.92 8.81 1.99
C CYS A 344 6.64 7.29 1.85
N PRO A 345 6.55 6.53 2.94
CA PRO A 345 6.31 5.09 2.88
C PRO A 345 4.92 4.73 2.33
N LEU A 346 3.96 5.65 2.40
CA LEU A 346 2.61 5.45 1.88
C LEU A 346 2.50 5.79 0.38
N CYS A 347 2.79 7.04 0.00
CA CYS A 347 2.53 7.51 -1.36
C CYS A 347 3.75 7.44 -2.29
N GLY A 348 4.94 7.14 -1.77
CA GLY A 348 6.16 7.01 -2.55
C GLY A 348 6.75 8.33 -3.07
N THR A 349 6.17 9.48 -2.71
CA THR A 349 6.70 10.80 -3.07
C THR A 349 8.09 11.01 -2.46
N SER A 350 9.01 11.53 -3.27
CA SER A 350 10.38 11.85 -2.87
C SER A 350 10.49 13.23 -2.22
N TYR A 351 11.39 13.34 -1.26
CA TYR A 351 11.67 14.54 -0.47
C TYR A 351 13.16 14.73 -0.29
N LEU A 352 13.58 15.99 -0.14
CA LEU A 352 14.93 16.29 0.30
C LEU A 352 15.13 15.81 1.75
N PRO A 353 16.33 15.32 2.14
CA PRO A 353 16.58 14.75 3.47
C PRO A 353 16.23 15.65 4.65
N LYS A 354 16.28 16.98 4.46
CA LYS A 354 15.88 17.97 5.47
C LYS A 354 14.41 17.89 5.90
N TYR A 355 13.57 17.16 5.16
CA TYR A 355 12.15 16.96 5.46
C TYR A 355 11.85 15.60 6.11
N LYS A 356 12.88 14.80 6.44
CA LYS A 356 12.71 13.55 7.18
C LYS A 356 12.03 13.81 8.53
N GLY A 357 11.09 12.94 8.91
CA GLY A 357 10.29 13.07 10.14
C GLY A 357 9.13 14.07 10.06
N CYS A 358 9.03 14.86 8.99
CA CYS A 358 7.88 15.75 8.78
C CYS A 358 6.66 14.97 8.26
N LEU A 359 5.47 15.54 8.47
CA LEU A 359 4.25 15.04 7.85
C LEU A 359 4.28 15.26 6.33
N CYS A 360 4.01 14.20 5.57
CA CYS A 360 3.93 14.24 4.12
C CYS A 360 2.74 15.11 3.67
N ASN A 361 3.02 16.21 2.94
CA ASN A 361 2.00 17.12 2.41
C ASN A 361 1.22 16.56 1.21
N ILE A 362 1.71 15.49 0.57
CA ILE A 362 1.00 14.83 -0.54
C ILE A 362 -0.11 13.93 0.01
N CYS A 363 0.22 12.94 0.84
CA CYS A 363 -0.79 12.05 1.42
C CYS A 363 -1.52 12.64 2.64
N GLY A 364 -0.93 13.63 3.33
CA GLY A 364 -1.51 14.31 4.48
C GLY A 364 -1.52 13.52 5.80
N VAL A 365 -0.99 12.29 5.80
CA VAL A 365 -1.16 11.34 6.93
C VAL A 365 0.14 10.66 7.40
N ALA A 366 1.10 10.42 6.51
CA ALA A 366 2.29 9.62 6.80
C ALA A 366 3.54 10.47 7.08
N GLU A 367 4.45 9.91 7.88
CA GLU A 367 5.75 10.51 8.22
C GLU A 367 6.79 10.21 7.13
N ILE A 368 7.51 11.24 6.69
CA ILE A 368 8.52 11.13 5.63
C ILE A 368 9.76 10.39 6.12
N GLY A 369 10.22 9.38 5.38
CA GLY A 369 11.46 8.65 5.67
C GLY A 369 11.36 7.68 6.85
N LYS A 370 10.14 7.31 7.23
CA LYS A 370 9.88 6.29 8.25
C LYS A 370 10.03 4.89 7.66
N ASP A 371 10.71 4.02 8.41
CA ASP A 371 10.83 2.60 8.06
C ASP A 371 9.51 1.87 8.31
N THR A 372 9.03 1.14 7.31
CA THR A 372 7.74 0.45 7.39
C THR A 372 7.78 -0.92 6.70
N ILE A 373 6.80 -1.76 7.05
CA ILE A 373 6.63 -3.10 6.48
C ILE A 373 6.16 -3.03 5.00
N GLY A 374 5.55 -1.91 4.61
CA GLY A 374 4.91 -1.68 3.32
C GLY A 374 3.44 -2.08 3.28
N LEU A 375 2.73 -1.63 2.24
CA LEU A 375 1.28 -1.84 2.06
C LEU A 375 0.86 -3.31 2.24
N ARG A 376 -0.11 -3.56 3.12
CA ARG A 376 -0.77 -4.87 3.29
C ARG A 376 -2.28 -4.74 3.07
N ILE A 377 -2.74 -5.29 1.95
CA ILE A 377 -4.14 -5.28 1.51
C ILE A 377 -4.61 -6.67 1.07
N SER A 378 -3.76 -7.70 1.18
CA SER A 378 -4.12 -9.08 0.86
C SER A 378 -3.53 -10.05 1.87
N VAL A 379 -4.28 -11.12 2.16
CA VAL A 379 -3.81 -12.23 3.00
C VAL A 379 -2.59 -12.94 2.41
N HIS A 380 -2.39 -12.88 1.09
CA HIS A 380 -1.24 -13.47 0.41
C HIS A 380 0.11 -12.81 0.77
N GLN A 381 0.10 -11.65 1.40
CA GLN A 381 1.30 -10.90 1.78
C GLN A 381 1.86 -11.30 3.15
N PHE A 382 1.23 -12.27 3.83
CA PHE A 382 1.59 -12.77 5.15
C PHE A 382 2.04 -14.25 5.11
N ARG A 383 2.75 -14.63 4.05
CA ARG A 383 3.32 -15.97 3.89
C ARG A 383 4.77 -16.02 4.35
#